data_AF-A0A923TSF6-F1
#
_entry.id   AF-A0A923TSF6-F1
#
_cell.length_a   1.000
_cell.length_b   1.000
_cell.length_c   1.000
_cell.angle_alpha   90.00
_cell.angle_beta   90.00
_cell.angle_gamma   90.00
#
_symmetry.space_group_name_H-M   'P 1'
#
loop_
_entity.id
_entity.type
_entity.pdbx_description
1 polymer ?
#
loop_
_entity_poly.entity_id
_entity_poly.type
_entity_poly.pdbx_seq_one_letter_code
_entity_poly.pdbx_strand_id
1 'polypeptide(L)'
;MLKPVTHITITTKENTLFFDFVTHWEYNDGWQNLTSNGKVVFPKNIYVTDTQTQKRFQLFGANKSINALFKRGDKIKIETFYIYWDRNLNEKRTTKVIAAEGYISKVGSGMPIEIEFEDNMWLLKQIPLKNQSFAKGTSIESILTDALQGTGLTVNYLTTTKLVFDNALLSAENETVAQFLAKLRKDAFLFSYFRGSELRVGSFVYIEAEAKQKKFVFQDNIISSDLSYSNKNDIVLSAVASNHITENTGQTTKDGYAKTRNKRIEVLVTLKNDKVIVKEVAKGEKADPNTDGERRTFTFLQARTTKELADLAEAELRKYYYTGFKGSFTTFGTPYVQFGDNAQIVNDKLNDQTGIYKIKEVEYSGGIDGYRQKITLDYKINTDA
;
A
#
# COMPACT_ATOMS: atom_id res chain seq x y z
N MET A 1 -1.33 12.90 30.81
CA MET A 1 -1.66 11.53 30.35
C MET A 1 -2.46 11.65 29.05
N LEU A 2 -2.11 10.90 28.01
CA LEU A 2 -2.89 10.86 26.76
C LEU A 2 -3.98 9.79 26.90
N LYS A 3 -5.25 10.18 26.76
CA LYS A 3 -6.38 9.26 26.73
C LYS A 3 -6.73 8.97 25.26
N PRO A 4 -6.49 7.74 24.75
CA PRO A 4 -6.86 7.38 23.39
C PRO A 4 -8.39 7.32 23.24
N VAL A 5 -8.89 7.76 22.10
CA VAL A 5 -10.29 7.66 21.70
C VAL A 5 -10.35 7.04 20.32
N THR A 6 -11.23 6.04 20.17
CA THR A 6 -11.56 5.42 18.89
C THR A 6 -13.06 5.54 18.68
N HIS A 7 -13.44 6.06 17.52
CA HIS A 7 -14.82 6.11 17.06
C HIS A 7 -14.94 5.25 15.82
N ILE A 8 -15.80 4.23 15.87
CA ILE A 8 -16.11 3.38 14.72
C ILE A 8 -17.52 3.71 14.26
N THR A 9 -17.67 3.96 12.96
CA THR A 9 -18.97 4.18 12.31
C THR A 9 -19.17 3.10 11.26
N ILE A 10 -20.28 2.37 11.34
CA ILE A 10 -20.73 1.43 10.31
C ILE A 10 -22.00 1.97 9.67
N THR A 11 -21.95 2.28 8.39
CA THR A 11 -23.09 2.78 7.61
C THR A 11 -23.68 1.63 6.81
N THR A 12 -24.93 1.30 7.12
CA THR A 12 -25.72 0.29 6.41
C THR A 12 -26.76 0.97 5.51
N LYS A 13 -27.56 0.18 4.80
CA LYS A 13 -28.68 0.72 3.99
C LYS A 13 -29.73 1.45 4.83
N GLU A 14 -29.92 1.02 6.07
CA GLU A 14 -31.04 1.46 6.91
C GLU A 14 -30.57 2.41 8.02
N ASN A 15 -29.40 2.17 8.59
CA ASN A 15 -28.94 2.84 9.80
C ASN A 15 -27.48 3.26 9.70
N THR A 16 -27.05 4.15 10.59
CA THR A 16 -25.62 4.43 10.80
C THR A 16 -25.29 4.17 12.27
N LEU A 17 -24.55 3.09 12.49
CA LEU A 17 -24.21 2.56 13.80
C LEU A 17 -22.92 3.19 14.30
N PHE A 18 -22.95 3.76 15.50
CA PHE A 18 -21.80 4.39 16.13
C PHE A 18 -21.33 3.59 17.35
N PHE A 19 -20.01 3.41 17.44
CA PHE A 19 -19.31 2.74 18.53
C PHE A 19 -18.19 3.64 19.04
N ASP A 20 -18.23 3.97 20.33
CA ASP A 20 -17.17 4.68 21.07
C ASP A 20 -16.29 3.73 21.91
N PHE A 21 -16.42 2.42 21.68
CA PHE A 21 -15.66 1.37 22.32
C PHE A 21 -15.32 0.27 21.32
N VAL A 22 -14.23 -0.45 21.59
CA VAL A 22 -13.77 -1.59 20.80
C VAL A 22 -12.79 -2.40 21.66
N THR A 23 -12.76 -3.72 21.51
CA THR A 23 -11.73 -4.55 22.15
C THR A 23 -10.40 -4.33 21.46
N HIS A 24 -10.39 -4.51 20.13
CA HIS A 24 -9.24 -4.34 19.28
C HIS A 24 -9.67 -3.97 17.87
N TRP A 25 -8.88 -3.14 17.18
CA TRP A 25 -8.94 -3.01 15.74
C TRP A 25 -7.53 -2.90 15.17
N GLU A 26 -7.36 -3.32 13.92
CA GLU A 26 -6.13 -3.22 13.16
C GLU A 26 -6.43 -2.86 11.71
N TYR A 27 -5.49 -2.18 11.06
CA TYR A 27 -5.54 -1.84 9.63
C TYR A 27 -4.13 -1.77 9.08
N ASN A 28 -3.84 -2.58 8.06
CA ASN A 28 -2.55 -2.60 7.37
C ASN A 28 -2.67 -1.82 6.06
N ASP A 29 -1.88 -0.75 5.94
CA ASP A 29 -1.87 0.14 4.78
C ASP A 29 -0.47 0.24 4.17
N GLY A 30 -0.35 -0.19 2.92
CA GLY A 30 0.91 -0.18 2.18
C GLY A 30 0.68 -0.49 0.70
N TRP A 31 1.50 0.10 -0.15
CA TRP A 31 1.36 0.01 -1.61
C TRP A 31 1.67 -1.36 -2.21
N GLN A 32 2.41 -2.20 -1.47
CA GLN A 32 2.83 -3.49 -1.97
C GLN A 32 1.64 -4.42 -2.14
N ASN A 33 0.65 -4.34 -1.24
CA ASN A 33 -0.57 -5.12 -1.28
C ASN A 33 -1.61 -4.40 -2.15
N LEU A 34 -2.35 -5.17 -2.94
CA LEU A 34 -3.43 -4.61 -3.77
C LEU A 34 -4.59 -4.11 -2.92
N THR A 35 -4.79 -4.68 -1.74
CA THR A 35 -5.89 -4.34 -0.84
C THR A 35 -5.33 -4.15 0.55
N SER A 36 -5.59 -2.98 1.14
CA SER A 36 -5.36 -2.73 2.56
C SER A 36 -6.48 -3.41 3.36
N ASN A 37 -6.10 -4.19 4.37
CA ASN A 37 -7.03 -5.03 5.13
C ASN A 37 -7.10 -4.55 6.57
N GLY A 38 -8.27 -4.68 7.18
CA GLY A 38 -8.45 -4.40 8.60
C GLY A 38 -9.38 -5.37 9.28
N LYS A 39 -9.31 -5.36 10.60
CA LYS A 39 -10.11 -6.19 11.49
C LYS A 39 -10.61 -5.37 12.67
N VAL A 40 -11.83 -5.62 13.10
CA VAL A 40 -12.44 -5.04 14.30
C VAL A 40 -13.00 -6.15 15.16
N VAL A 41 -12.68 -6.13 16.46
CA VAL A 41 -13.18 -7.05 17.47
C VAL A 41 -13.99 -6.28 18.49
N PHE A 42 -15.28 -6.60 18.59
CA PHE A 42 -16.18 -5.94 19.55
C PHE A 42 -16.28 -6.71 20.88
N PRO A 43 -16.51 -6.03 22.01
CA PRO A 43 -16.78 -6.69 23.27
C PRO A 43 -18.11 -7.45 23.25
N LYS A 44 -18.31 -8.38 24.19
CA LYS A 44 -19.60 -9.04 24.40
C LYS A 44 -20.58 -8.08 25.11
N ASN A 45 -21.89 -8.26 24.91
CA ASN A 45 -22.97 -7.54 25.61
C ASN A 45 -22.91 -6.00 25.50
N ILE A 46 -22.69 -5.49 24.31
CA ILE A 46 -22.62 -4.05 24.07
C ILE A 46 -23.94 -3.48 23.57
N TYR A 47 -24.10 -2.17 23.78
CA TYR A 47 -25.19 -1.38 23.26
C TYR A 47 -24.66 -0.43 22.20
N VAL A 48 -25.42 -0.29 21.11
CA VAL A 48 -25.05 0.54 19.96
C VAL A 48 -26.06 1.66 19.81
N THR A 49 -25.55 2.83 19.41
CA THR A 49 -26.36 4.00 19.11
C THR A 49 -26.57 4.08 17.61
N ASP A 50 -27.82 4.05 17.17
CA ASP A 50 -28.16 4.48 15.82
C ASP A 50 -28.14 6.02 15.78
N THR A 51 -27.25 6.55 14.95
CA THR A 51 -27.04 8.00 14.83
C THR A 51 -28.20 8.73 14.17
N GLN A 52 -29.08 8.04 13.43
CA GLN A 52 -30.26 8.66 12.83
C GLN A 52 -31.36 8.87 13.87
N THR A 53 -31.68 7.81 14.62
CA THR A 53 -32.76 7.86 15.62
C THR A 53 -32.28 8.30 17.01
N GLN A 54 -30.97 8.35 17.25
CA GLN A 54 -30.34 8.56 18.56
C GLN A 54 -30.76 7.53 19.62
N LYS A 55 -31.36 6.40 19.20
CA LYS A 55 -31.78 5.33 20.10
C LYS A 55 -30.65 4.33 20.32
N ARG A 56 -30.54 3.87 21.57
CA ARG A 56 -29.58 2.87 21.99
C ARG A 56 -30.25 1.51 22.14
N PHE A 57 -29.68 0.47 21.55
CA PHE A 57 -30.19 -0.89 21.65
C PHE A 57 -29.03 -1.89 21.82
N GLN A 58 -29.32 -3.04 22.41
CA GLN A 58 -28.31 -4.08 22.58
C GLN A 58 -27.93 -4.66 21.22
N LEU A 59 -26.63 -4.70 20.89
CA LEU A 59 -26.13 -5.35 19.67
C LEU A 59 -26.33 -6.87 19.73
N PHE A 60 -26.36 -7.43 20.95
CA PHE A 60 -26.48 -8.85 21.24
C PHE A 60 -27.72 -9.13 22.08
N GLY A 61 -28.35 -10.29 21.95
CA GLY A 61 -29.48 -10.67 22.83
C GLY A 61 -30.43 -11.65 22.15
N ALA A 62 -31.22 -12.36 22.96
CA ALA A 62 -32.20 -13.31 22.46
C ALA A 62 -33.12 -12.62 21.43
N ASN A 63 -33.08 -13.09 20.18
CA ASN A 63 -33.93 -12.72 19.04
C ASN A 63 -33.42 -11.66 18.04
N LYS A 64 -32.15 -11.23 18.04
CA LYS A 64 -31.59 -10.47 16.90
C LYS A 64 -30.37 -11.15 16.28
N SER A 65 -30.47 -11.44 14.97
CA SER A 65 -29.35 -11.96 14.17
C SER A 65 -28.33 -10.85 13.90
N ILE A 66 -27.05 -11.11 14.13
CA ILE A 66 -25.93 -10.20 13.81
C ILE A 66 -25.97 -9.76 12.35
N ASN A 67 -26.30 -10.69 11.45
CA ASN A 67 -26.44 -10.42 10.01
C ASN A 67 -27.55 -9.43 9.67
N ALA A 68 -28.46 -9.14 10.61
CA ALA A 68 -29.49 -8.13 10.45
C ALA A 68 -29.01 -6.72 10.84
N LEU A 69 -27.86 -6.58 11.52
CA LEU A 69 -27.35 -5.30 12.00
C LEU A 69 -26.34 -4.67 11.05
N PHE A 70 -25.44 -5.49 10.50
CA PHE A 70 -24.51 -5.11 9.45
C PHE A 70 -24.09 -6.36 8.67
N LYS A 71 -23.64 -6.18 7.43
CA LYS A 71 -23.31 -7.26 6.50
C LYS A 71 -22.14 -6.87 5.59
N ARG A 72 -21.71 -7.84 4.78
CA ARG A 72 -20.75 -7.58 3.70
C ARG A 72 -21.20 -6.42 2.82
N GLY A 73 -20.27 -5.51 2.55
CA GLY A 73 -20.49 -4.32 1.74
C GLY A 73 -21.02 -3.10 2.48
N ASP A 74 -21.33 -3.20 3.78
CA ASP A 74 -21.59 -1.99 4.58
C ASP A 74 -20.27 -1.22 4.79
N LYS A 75 -20.36 0.11 4.78
CA LYS A 75 -19.19 0.99 4.90
C LYS A 75 -18.75 1.07 6.37
N ILE A 76 -17.45 1.00 6.61
CA ILE A 76 -16.86 1.17 7.94
C ILE A 76 -15.83 2.31 7.92
N LYS A 77 -15.81 3.11 8.98
CA LYS A 77 -14.86 4.20 9.19
C LYS A 77 -14.37 4.19 10.63
N ILE A 78 -13.06 4.29 10.82
CA ILE A 78 -12.41 4.34 12.13
C ILE A 78 -11.69 5.69 12.26
N GLU A 79 -12.14 6.48 13.22
CA GLU A 79 -11.56 7.77 13.56
C GLU A 79 -10.88 7.72 14.93
N THR A 80 -9.69 8.30 15.05
CA THR A 80 -8.92 8.28 16.29
C THR A 80 -8.38 9.65 16.66
N PHE A 81 -8.20 9.86 17.96
CA PHE A 81 -7.51 11.01 18.53
C PHE A 81 -7.14 10.71 19.99
N TYR A 82 -6.28 11.54 20.56
CA TYR A 82 -6.01 11.61 21.98
C TYR A 82 -6.66 12.83 22.62
N ILE A 83 -7.25 12.62 23.80
CA ILE A 83 -7.60 13.66 24.77
C ILE A 83 -6.42 13.83 25.74
N TYR A 84 -6.08 15.06 26.08
CA TYR A 84 -5.05 15.37 27.08
C TYR A 84 -5.39 16.65 27.82
N TRP A 85 -4.68 16.93 28.91
CA TRP A 85 -4.86 18.16 29.67
C TRP A 85 -3.59 19.00 29.56
N ASP A 86 -3.75 20.29 29.28
CA ASP A 86 -2.63 21.23 29.30
C ASP A 86 -2.19 21.56 30.74
N ARG A 87 -1.15 22.39 30.89
CA ARG A 87 -0.60 22.78 32.20
C ARG A 87 -1.63 23.51 33.09
N ASN A 88 -2.68 24.06 32.50
CA ASN A 88 -3.76 24.78 33.18
C ASN A 88 -4.99 23.88 33.38
N LEU A 89 -4.87 22.56 33.21
CA LEU A 89 -5.93 21.56 33.34
C LEU A 89 -7.09 21.75 32.35
N ASN A 90 -6.89 22.43 31.23
CA ASN A 90 -7.90 22.47 30.17
C ASN A 90 -7.82 21.19 29.34
N GLU A 91 -8.99 20.58 29.08
CA GLU A 91 -9.07 19.47 28.12
C GLU A 91 -8.70 19.97 26.72
N LYS A 92 -7.75 19.29 26.09
CA LYS A 92 -7.31 19.46 24.72
C LYS A 92 -7.43 18.15 23.97
N ARG A 93 -7.48 18.25 22.65
CA ARG A 93 -7.54 17.11 21.75
C ARG A 93 -6.48 17.26 20.69
N THR A 94 -5.84 16.15 20.35
CA THR A 94 -5.08 16.07 19.10
C THR A 94 -6.03 16.12 17.91
N THR A 95 -5.51 16.45 16.73
CA THR A 95 -6.29 16.41 15.49
C THR A 95 -6.91 15.03 15.32
N LYS A 96 -8.21 14.98 15.11
CA LYS A 96 -8.91 13.75 14.75
C LYS A 96 -8.47 13.29 13.37
N VAL A 97 -8.08 12.03 13.27
CA VAL A 97 -7.63 11.41 12.02
C VAL A 97 -8.54 10.24 11.65
N ILE A 98 -8.76 10.05 10.35
CA ILE A 98 -9.38 8.84 9.81
C ILE A 98 -8.26 7.81 9.69
N ALA A 99 -8.19 6.87 10.63
CA ALA A 99 -7.13 5.86 10.65
C ALA A 99 -7.39 4.74 9.63
N ALA A 100 -8.67 4.43 9.38
CA ALA A 100 -9.08 3.46 8.37
C ALA A 100 -10.48 3.78 7.84
N GLU A 101 -10.71 3.51 6.56
CA GLU A 101 -12.04 3.60 5.93
C GLU A 101 -12.14 2.52 4.85
N GLY A 102 -13.31 1.90 4.71
CA GLY A 102 -13.50 0.79 3.80
C GLY A 102 -14.87 0.14 3.86
N TYR A 103 -14.93 -1.13 3.46
CA TYR A 103 -16.15 -1.93 3.36
C TYR A 103 -15.97 -3.29 4.02
N ILE A 104 -17.01 -3.73 4.74
CA ILE A 104 -16.99 -5.03 5.42
C ILE A 104 -16.85 -6.16 4.39
N SER A 105 -15.78 -6.94 4.52
CA SER A 105 -15.49 -8.09 3.66
C SER A 105 -15.97 -9.40 4.28
N LYS A 106 -16.05 -9.49 5.61
CA LYS A 106 -16.55 -10.65 6.34
C LYS A 106 -17.06 -10.27 7.73
N VAL A 107 -18.13 -10.94 8.16
CA VAL A 107 -18.66 -10.88 9.52
C VAL A 107 -18.52 -12.27 10.14
N GLY A 108 -17.73 -12.37 11.20
CA GLY A 108 -17.55 -13.60 11.96
C GLY A 108 -18.83 -13.98 12.72
N SER A 109 -19.11 -15.28 12.80
CA SER A 109 -20.24 -15.84 13.56
C SER A 109 -19.90 -16.18 15.02
N GLY A 110 -18.62 -16.04 15.39
CA GLY A 110 -18.11 -16.33 16.73
C GLY A 110 -18.37 -15.23 17.76
N MET A 111 -18.02 -15.53 19.01
CA MET A 111 -18.11 -14.61 20.16
C MET A 111 -16.73 -14.50 20.83
N PRO A 112 -16.04 -13.34 20.82
CA PRO A 112 -16.51 -12.03 20.34
C PRO A 112 -16.72 -11.96 18.82
N ILE A 113 -17.56 -11.01 18.36
CA ILE A 113 -17.70 -10.75 16.92
C ILE A 113 -16.40 -10.14 16.40
N GLU A 114 -15.96 -10.70 15.29
CA GLU A 114 -14.88 -10.15 14.49
C GLU A 114 -15.43 -9.72 13.13
N ILE A 115 -15.09 -8.51 12.71
CA ILE A 115 -15.40 -8.00 11.37
C ILE A 115 -14.07 -7.83 10.65
N GLU A 116 -13.95 -8.41 9.45
CA GLU A 116 -12.87 -8.09 8.52
C GLU A 116 -13.42 -7.08 7.51
N PHE A 117 -12.59 -6.11 7.14
CA PHE A 117 -12.92 -5.10 6.15
C PHE A 117 -11.72 -4.81 5.25
N GLU A 118 -12.02 -4.28 4.08
CA GLU A 118 -11.04 -3.92 3.06
C GLU A 118 -11.22 -2.44 2.72
N ASP A 119 -10.18 -1.78 2.21
CA ASP A 119 -10.28 -0.43 1.68
C ASP A 119 -11.22 -0.33 0.45
N ASN A 120 -11.17 0.80 -0.25
CA ASN A 120 -11.98 1.01 -1.44
C ASN A 120 -11.77 -0.06 -2.53
N MET A 121 -10.68 -0.83 -2.51
CA MET A 121 -10.47 -1.97 -3.44
C MET A 121 -11.59 -3.02 -3.33
N TRP A 122 -12.33 -3.08 -2.22
CA TRP A 122 -13.53 -3.92 -2.11
C TRP A 122 -14.57 -3.62 -3.20
N LEU A 123 -14.80 -2.33 -3.51
CA LEU A 123 -15.71 -1.90 -4.57
C LEU A 123 -15.25 -2.41 -5.94
N LEU A 124 -13.94 -2.38 -6.17
CA LEU A 124 -13.32 -2.76 -7.44
C LEU A 124 -13.44 -4.27 -7.67
N LYS A 125 -13.55 -5.06 -6.61
CA LYS A 125 -13.88 -6.49 -6.67
C LYS A 125 -15.35 -6.76 -7.03
N GLN A 126 -16.23 -5.75 -6.97
CA GLN A 126 -17.64 -5.88 -7.35
C GLN A 126 -17.92 -5.34 -8.76
N ILE A 127 -17.01 -4.56 -9.34
CA ILE A 127 -17.21 -3.90 -10.64
C ILE A 127 -16.63 -4.82 -11.74
N PRO A 128 -17.47 -5.40 -12.61
CA PRO A 128 -16.98 -6.12 -13.78
C PRO A 128 -16.32 -5.14 -14.74
N LEU A 129 -15.14 -5.50 -15.25
CA LEU A 129 -14.50 -4.76 -16.32
C LEU A 129 -15.13 -5.20 -17.65
N LYS A 130 -15.42 -4.25 -18.53
CA LYS A 130 -16.01 -4.54 -19.84
C LYS A 130 -15.11 -5.49 -20.62
N ASN A 131 -15.69 -6.60 -21.10
CA ASN A 131 -14.97 -7.55 -21.96
C ASN A 131 -14.57 -6.87 -23.26
N GLN A 132 -13.29 -6.60 -23.43
CA GLN A 132 -12.72 -6.03 -24.64
C GLN A 132 -11.20 -6.15 -24.64
N SER A 133 -10.60 -6.02 -25.83
CA SER A 133 -9.18 -5.73 -25.97
C SER A 133 -9.01 -4.23 -26.12
N PHE A 134 -8.18 -3.63 -25.27
CA PHE A 134 -7.85 -2.22 -25.30
C PHE A 134 -6.73 -1.97 -26.33
N ALA A 135 -6.80 -0.84 -27.03
CA ALA A 135 -5.83 -0.51 -28.06
C ALA A 135 -4.41 -0.35 -27.45
N LYS A 136 -3.39 -0.76 -28.19
CA LYS A 136 -1.99 -0.58 -27.82
C LYS A 136 -1.70 0.91 -27.54
N GLY A 137 -1.10 1.22 -26.40
CA GLY A 137 -0.78 2.59 -25.99
C GLY A 137 -1.94 3.35 -25.32
N THR A 138 -3.10 2.72 -25.12
CA THR A 138 -4.13 3.22 -24.20
C THR A 138 -3.53 3.28 -22.79
N SER A 139 -3.74 4.37 -22.07
CA SER A 139 -3.28 4.49 -20.68
C SER A 139 -4.10 3.61 -19.75
N ILE A 140 -3.45 3.00 -18.76
CA ILE A 140 -4.16 2.25 -17.71
C ILE A 140 -5.11 3.20 -16.96
N GLU A 141 -4.69 4.44 -16.73
CA GLU A 141 -5.47 5.47 -16.06
C GLU A 141 -6.80 5.76 -16.78
N SER A 142 -6.81 5.82 -18.12
CA SER A 142 -8.04 6.02 -18.90
C SER A 142 -8.97 4.81 -18.87
N ILE A 143 -8.42 3.60 -18.95
CA ILE A 143 -9.19 2.36 -18.82
C ILE A 143 -9.92 2.33 -17.48
N LEU A 144 -9.21 2.66 -16.40
CA LEU A 144 -9.77 2.70 -15.05
C LEU A 144 -10.78 3.83 -14.91
N THR A 145 -10.52 5.00 -15.48
CA THR A 145 -11.47 6.13 -15.42
C THR A 145 -12.81 5.76 -16.04
N ASP A 146 -12.81 5.13 -17.21
CA ASP A 146 -14.02 4.65 -17.87
C ASP A 146 -14.73 3.58 -17.04
N ALA A 147 -13.98 2.65 -16.44
CA ALA A 147 -14.53 1.57 -15.61
C ALA A 147 -15.15 2.07 -14.29
N LEU A 148 -14.74 3.24 -13.79
CA LEU A 148 -15.18 3.78 -12.50
C LEU A 148 -16.23 4.89 -12.60
N GLN A 149 -16.74 5.16 -13.80
CA GLN A 149 -17.82 6.13 -13.99
C GLN A 149 -19.03 5.81 -13.11
N GLY A 150 -19.56 6.83 -12.42
CA GLY A 150 -20.73 6.69 -11.54
C GLY A 150 -20.46 6.07 -10.16
N THR A 151 -19.23 5.66 -9.85
CA THR A 151 -18.88 5.08 -8.54
C THR A 151 -18.53 6.12 -7.48
N GLY A 152 -18.23 7.36 -7.88
CA GLY A 152 -17.68 8.41 -7.01
C GLY A 152 -16.18 8.27 -6.73
N LEU A 153 -15.51 7.25 -7.27
CA LEU A 153 -14.05 7.10 -7.22
C LEU A 153 -13.39 7.85 -8.38
N THR A 154 -12.20 8.37 -8.14
CA THR A 154 -11.38 9.04 -9.15
C THR A 154 -10.11 8.24 -9.46
N VAL A 155 -9.45 8.54 -10.57
CA VAL A 155 -8.16 7.95 -10.93
C VAL A 155 -7.12 9.06 -11.05
N ASN A 156 -5.95 8.85 -10.46
CA ASN A 156 -4.85 9.79 -10.53
C ASN A 156 -4.14 9.70 -11.90
N TYR A 157 -3.83 10.87 -12.49
CA TYR A 157 -3.12 11.01 -13.76
C TYR A 157 -1.73 11.68 -13.62
N LEU A 158 -1.13 11.66 -12.41
CA LEU A 158 0.24 12.17 -12.24
C LEU A 158 1.24 11.40 -13.11
N THR A 159 0.93 10.13 -13.40
CA THR A 159 1.61 9.32 -14.41
C THR A 159 0.71 9.06 -15.61
N THR A 160 1.33 8.65 -16.71
CA THR A 160 0.62 8.12 -17.88
C THR A 160 1.22 6.75 -18.21
N THR A 161 0.61 5.71 -17.64
CA THR A 161 1.11 4.35 -17.71
C THR A 161 0.58 3.67 -18.96
N LYS A 162 1.46 3.37 -19.92
CA LYS A 162 1.10 2.73 -21.20
C LYS A 162 1.82 1.41 -21.37
N LEU A 163 1.06 0.36 -21.63
CA LEU A 163 1.60 -0.92 -22.07
C LEU A 163 1.61 -0.96 -23.61
N VAL A 164 2.74 -1.36 -24.19
CA VAL A 164 2.95 -1.33 -25.65
C VAL A 164 3.31 -2.69 -26.24
N PHE A 165 3.43 -3.73 -25.42
CA PHE A 165 4.03 -5.00 -25.82
C PHE A 165 3.12 -6.21 -25.59
N ASP A 166 2.09 -6.09 -24.76
CA ASP A 166 1.21 -7.21 -24.39
C ASP A 166 -0.26 -6.82 -24.50
N ASN A 167 -0.88 -7.24 -25.61
CA ASN A 167 -2.31 -7.03 -25.83
C ASN A 167 -3.17 -7.91 -24.90
N ALA A 168 -2.63 -8.99 -24.33
CA ALA A 168 -3.36 -9.84 -23.38
C ALA A 168 -3.38 -9.22 -21.96
N LEU A 169 -2.35 -8.46 -21.60
CA LEU A 169 -2.41 -7.62 -20.39
C LEU A 169 -3.37 -6.44 -20.56
N LEU A 170 -3.55 -5.97 -21.79
CA LEU A 170 -4.54 -4.96 -22.19
C LEU A 170 -5.82 -5.60 -22.75
N SER A 171 -6.21 -6.78 -22.27
CA SER A 171 -7.55 -7.31 -22.52
C SER A 171 -8.24 -7.61 -21.20
N ALA A 172 -9.57 -7.61 -21.21
CA ALA A 172 -10.39 -8.06 -20.11
C ALA A 172 -11.37 -9.12 -20.59
N GLU A 173 -11.46 -10.23 -19.87
CA GLU A 173 -12.38 -11.33 -20.16
C GLU A 173 -12.95 -11.90 -18.87
N ASN A 174 -14.21 -11.57 -18.58
CA ASN A 174 -14.96 -12.02 -17.40
C ASN A 174 -14.22 -11.75 -16.08
N GLU A 175 -13.55 -10.61 -16.00
CA GLU A 175 -12.80 -10.20 -14.80
C GLU A 175 -13.34 -8.87 -14.25
N THR A 176 -13.14 -8.66 -12.95
CA THR A 176 -13.43 -7.41 -12.25
C THR A 176 -12.28 -6.42 -12.40
N VAL A 177 -12.52 -5.14 -12.11
CA VAL A 177 -11.45 -4.14 -12.13
C VAL A 177 -10.31 -4.51 -11.17
N ALA A 178 -10.64 -5.06 -9.99
CA ALA A 178 -9.62 -5.55 -9.05
C ALA A 178 -8.81 -6.74 -9.61
N GLN A 179 -9.44 -7.66 -10.35
CA GLN A 179 -8.74 -8.77 -11.00
C GLN A 179 -7.82 -8.27 -12.13
N PHE A 180 -8.26 -7.30 -12.91
CA PHE A 180 -7.44 -6.63 -13.91
C PHE A 180 -6.21 -5.96 -13.27
N LEU A 181 -6.39 -5.22 -12.17
CA LEU A 181 -5.27 -4.64 -11.41
C LEU A 181 -4.34 -5.71 -10.82
N ALA A 182 -4.89 -6.83 -10.32
CA ALA A 182 -4.09 -7.95 -9.83
C ALA A 182 -3.21 -8.57 -10.93
N LYS A 183 -3.75 -8.70 -12.15
CA LYS A 183 -3.03 -9.14 -13.35
C LYS A 183 -1.90 -8.16 -13.70
N LEU A 184 -2.18 -6.86 -13.73
CA LEU A 184 -1.17 -5.82 -13.96
C LEU A 184 -0.05 -5.83 -12.90
N ARG A 185 -0.39 -6.02 -11.62
CA ARG A 185 0.59 -6.16 -10.54
C ARG A 185 1.45 -7.40 -10.72
N LYS A 186 0.85 -8.54 -11.07
CA LYS A 186 1.55 -9.82 -11.20
C LYS A 186 2.49 -9.85 -12.41
N ASP A 187 2.00 -9.40 -13.56
CA ASP A 187 2.66 -9.65 -14.85
C ASP A 187 3.41 -8.43 -15.38
N ALA A 188 3.06 -7.21 -14.92
CA ALA A 188 3.73 -5.96 -15.30
C ALA A 188 4.33 -5.19 -14.11
N PHE A 189 4.24 -5.72 -12.88
CA PHE A 189 4.71 -5.05 -11.64
C PHE A 189 4.16 -3.62 -11.49
N LEU A 190 2.94 -3.40 -11.98
CA LEU A 190 2.21 -2.16 -11.81
C LEU A 190 1.41 -2.22 -10.51
N PHE A 191 1.87 -1.51 -9.50
CA PHE A 191 1.18 -1.42 -8.22
C PHE A 191 0.06 -0.39 -8.29
N SER A 192 -1.01 -0.65 -7.56
CA SER A 192 -2.13 0.26 -7.39
C SER A 192 -2.61 0.27 -5.95
N TYR A 193 -3.06 1.43 -5.50
CA TYR A 193 -3.52 1.66 -4.13
C TYR A 193 -4.48 2.85 -4.08
N PHE A 194 -5.25 2.97 -3.00
CA PHE A 194 -6.13 4.11 -2.78
C PHE A 194 -5.49 5.17 -1.89
N ARG A 195 -5.72 6.45 -2.23
CA ARG A 195 -5.56 7.58 -1.32
C ARG A 195 -6.92 8.24 -1.13
N GLY A 196 -7.62 7.88 -0.05
CA GLY A 196 -9.04 8.21 0.07
C GLY A 196 -9.83 7.61 -1.10
N SER A 197 -10.57 8.42 -1.85
CA SER A 197 -11.36 7.98 -3.01
C SER A 197 -10.60 8.02 -4.35
N GLU A 198 -9.31 8.38 -4.35
CA GLU A 198 -8.48 8.42 -5.55
C GLU A 198 -7.69 7.11 -5.70
N LEU A 199 -7.94 6.36 -6.78
CA LEU A 199 -7.15 5.21 -7.18
C LEU A 199 -5.86 5.69 -7.88
N ARG A 200 -4.72 5.18 -7.42
CA ARG A 200 -3.41 5.42 -8.03
C ARG A 200 -2.89 4.14 -8.64
N VAL A 201 -2.23 4.25 -9.79
CA VAL A 201 -1.61 3.13 -10.51
C VAL A 201 -0.37 3.64 -11.23
N GLY A 202 0.67 2.82 -11.35
CA GLY A 202 1.81 3.13 -12.21
C GLY A 202 3.18 3.07 -11.54
N SER A 203 4.19 3.58 -12.25
CA SER A 203 5.61 3.38 -11.93
C SER A 203 6.15 4.27 -10.81
N PHE A 204 5.37 5.22 -10.28
CA PHE A 204 5.72 5.97 -9.08
C PHE A 204 4.73 5.66 -7.96
N VAL A 205 5.15 4.78 -7.08
CA VAL A 205 4.39 4.48 -5.86
C VAL A 205 4.38 5.68 -4.92
N TYR A 206 5.53 6.35 -4.76
CA TYR A 206 5.67 7.50 -3.87
C TYR A 206 5.57 8.80 -4.65
N ILE A 207 4.71 9.71 -4.17
CA ILE A 207 4.55 11.06 -4.71
C ILE A 207 5.19 12.02 -3.71
N GLU A 208 6.43 12.45 -4.00
CA GLU A 208 7.25 13.22 -3.06
C GLU A 208 6.61 14.56 -2.65
N ALA A 209 5.83 15.18 -3.54
CA ALA A 209 5.12 16.42 -3.26
C ALA A 209 4.08 16.30 -2.13
N GLU A 210 3.61 15.07 -1.83
CA GLU A 210 2.65 14.81 -0.76
C GLU A 210 3.30 14.33 0.54
N ALA A 211 4.58 13.93 0.49
CA ALA A 211 5.28 13.33 1.60
C ALA A 211 5.49 14.34 2.74
N LYS A 212 5.10 13.96 3.96
CA LYS A 212 5.33 14.77 5.16
C LYS A 212 6.46 14.15 5.97
N GLN A 213 7.40 14.98 6.42
CA GLN A 213 8.43 14.53 7.36
C GLN A 213 7.90 14.50 8.80
N LYS A 214 8.15 13.39 9.50
CA LYS A 214 7.71 13.11 10.87
C LYS A 214 8.91 12.72 11.71
N LYS A 215 9.08 13.35 12.87
CA LYS A 215 10.21 13.13 13.77
C LYS A 215 9.90 12.03 14.79
N PHE A 216 10.81 11.07 14.89
CA PHE A 216 10.78 9.97 15.85
C PHE A 216 12.12 9.86 16.57
N VAL A 217 12.08 9.82 17.90
CA VAL A 217 13.26 9.84 18.77
C VAL A 217 13.24 8.60 19.65
N PHE A 218 14.35 7.86 19.66
CA PHE A 218 14.50 6.72 20.56
C PHE A 218 14.38 7.17 22.02
N GLN A 219 13.75 6.34 22.86
CA GLN A 219 13.51 6.62 24.30
C GLN A 219 12.57 7.81 24.56
N ASP A 220 11.90 8.33 23.53
CA ASP A 220 10.84 9.33 23.65
C ASP A 220 9.56 8.80 22.99
N ASN A 221 9.31 9.12 21.71
CA ASN A 221 8.06 8.75 21.03
C ASN A 221 8.12 7.43 20.25
N ILE A 222 9.26 6.72 20.28
CA ILE A 222 9.40 5.32 19.84
C ILE A 222 9.17 4.40 21.05
N ILE A 223 8.09 3.60 20.99
CA ILE A 223 7.68 2.69 22.07
C ILE A 223 8.49 1.40 22.04
N SER A 224 8.63 0.81 20.85
CA SER A 224 9.43 -0.39 20.60
C SER A 224 10.04 -0.32 19.22
N SER A 225 11.13 -1.06 19.01
CA SER A 225 11.89 -1.02 17.76
C SER A 225 12.37 -2.42 17.40
N ASP A 226 12.04 -2.83 16.19
CA ASP A 226 12.59 -3.99 15.50
C ASP A 226 13.59 -3.53 14.41
N LEU A 227 14.20 -2.35 14.61
CA LEU A 227 15.12 -1.76 13.66
C LEU A 227 16.51 -2.39 13.81
N SER A 228 17.11 -2.77 12.70
CA SER A 228 18.51 -3.17 12.62
C SER A 228 19.30 -2.09 11.91
N TYR A 229 20.40 -1.63 12.52
CA TYR A 229 21.34 -0.72 11.88
C TYR A 229 22.41 -1.53 11.15
N SER A 230 22.54 -1.35 9.85
CA SER A 230 23.54 -2.06 9.04
C SER A 230 24.44 -1.09 8.26
N ASN A 231 25.68 -1.49 8.04
CA ASN A 231 26.62 -0.77 7.18
C ASN A 231 26.40 -1.18 5.71
N LYS A 232 26.48 -0.22 4.78
CA LYS A 232 26.38 -0.51 3.34
C LYS A 232 27.38 -1.56 2.86
N ASN A 233 28.55 -1.65 3.47
CA ASN A 233 29.60 -2.58 3.06
C ASN A 233 29.24 -4.05 3.38
N ASP A 234 28.33 -4.27 4.33
CA ASP A 234 27.84 -5.60 4.69
C ASP A 234 26.59 -5.99 3.89
N ILE A 235 26.11 -5.09 3.01
CA ILE A 235 24.91 -5.30 2.22
C ILE A 235 25.30 -5.94 0.88
N VAL A 236 24.57 -7.01 0.54
CA VAL A 236 24.52 -7.57 -0.81
C VAL A 236 23.10 -7.42 -1.31
N LEU A 237 22.94 -6.83 -2.49
CA LEU A 237 21.66 -6.69 -3.15
C LEU A 237 21.74 -7.22 -4.56
N SER A 238 20.66 -7.83 -5.02
CA SER A 238 20.48 -8.11 -6.44
C SER A 238 19.09 -7.72 -6.91
N ALA A 239 18.95 -7.40 -8.20
CA ALA A 239 17.67 -7.18 -8.84
C ALA A 239 17.61 -7.93 -10.16
N VAL A 240 16.50 -8.61 -10.38
CA VAL A 240 16.11 -9.09 -11.71
C VAL A 240 15.25 -8.00 -12.33
N ALA A 241 15.78 -7.31 -13.33
CA ALA A 241 15.06 -6.30 -14.06
C ALA A 241 14.64 -6.83 -15.42
N SER A 242 13.38 -6.63 -15.79
CA SER A 242 12.87 -7.10 -17.08
C SER A 242 11.90 -6.13 -17.72
N ASN A 243 11.81 -6.21 -19.04
CA ASN A 243 10.76 -5.58 -19.82
C ASN A 243 10.44 -6.43 -21.05
N HIS A 244 9.27 -6.21 -21.63
CA HIS A 244 8.89 -6.77 -22.90
C HIS A 244 8.91 -5.66 -23.94
N ILE A 245 9.56 -5.91 -25.07
CA ILE A 245 9.77 -4.96 -26.15
C ILE A 245 9.29 -5.54 -27.47
N THR A 246 8.97 -4.65 -28.41
CA THR A 246 8.73 -5.01 -29.81
C THR A 246 9.99 -4.70 -30.60
N GLU A 247 10.52 -5.66 -31.35
CA GLU A 247 11.68 -5.47 -32.23
C GLU A 247 11.34 -5.86 -33.68
N ASN A 248 11.98 -5.20 -34.65
CA ASN A 248 11.86 -5.55 -36.06
C ASN A 248 12.63 -6.85 -36.34
N THR A 249 12.03 -7.75 -37.13
CA THR A 249 12.69 -9.00 -37.52
C THR A 249 13.58 -8.86 -38.76
N GLY A 250 13.61 -7.67 -39.37
CA GLY A 250 14.28 -7.42 -40.65
C GLY A 250 13.53 -7.98 -41.87
N GLN A 251 12.37 -8.60 -41.66
CA GLN A 251 11.52 -9.14 -42.73
C GLN A 251 10.30 -8.24 -42.97
N THR A 252 9.66 -8.37 -44.12
CA THR A 252 8.41 -7.67 -44.46
C THR A 252 7.23 -8.64 -44.60
N THR A 253 6.02 -8.15 -44.35
CA THR A 253 4.76 -8.85 -44.66
C THR A 253 4.51 -8.83 -46.17
N LYS A 254 3.52 -9.61 -46.63
CA LYS A 254 3.11 -9.61 -48.05
C LYS A 254 2.68 -8.21 -48.52
N ASP A 255 2.17 -7.38 -47.62
CA ASP A 255 1.71 -6.01 -47.87
C ASP A 255 2.82 -4.95 -47.66
N GLY A 256 4.08 -5.37 -47.50
CA GLY A 256 5.25 -4.47 -47.43
C GLY A 256 5.57 -3.89 -46.04
N TYR A 257 4.79 -4.18 -45.00
CA TYR A 257 5.05 -3.70 -43.64
C TYR A 257 6.16 -4.49 -42.95
N ALA A 258 6.99 -3.83 -42.14
CA ALA A 258 8.01 -4.51 -41.34
C ALA A 258 7.35 -5.52 -40.36
N LYS A 259 7.83 -6.77 -40.40
CA LYS A 259 7.47 -7.77 -39.41
C LYS A 259 8.15 -7.42 -38.10
N THR A 260 7.37 -7.45 -37.03
CA THR A 260 7.84 -7.27 -35.67
C THR A 260 7.65 -8.55 -34.88
N ARG A 261 8.41 -8.69 -33.80
CA ARG A 261 8.21 -9.74 -32.80
C ARG A 261 8.31 -9.16 -31.40
N ASN A 262 7.59 -9.79 -30.48
CA ASN A 262 7.72 -9.50 -29.05
C ASN A 262 8.92 -10.27 -28.49
N LYS A 263 9.73 -9.57 -27.70
CA LYS A 263 10.90 -10.11 -27.02
C LYS A 263 10.90 -9.65 -25.58
N ARG A 264 11.14 -10.58 -24.65
CA ARG A 264 11.45 -10.23 -23.26
C ARG A 264 12.95 -9.99 -23.14
N ILE A 265 13.33 -8.85 -22.59
CA ILE A 265 14.70 -8.53 -22.18
C ILE A 265 14.76 -8.62 -20.66
N GLU A 266 15.83 -9.21 -20.14
CA GLU A 266 16.01 -9.41 -18.70
C GLU A 266 17.50 -9.34 -18.36
N VAL A 267 17.80 -8.71 -17.22
CA VAL A 267 19.13 -8.61 -16.66
C VAL A 267 19.09 -8.89 -15.17
N LEU A 268 20.13 -9.56 -14.67
CA LEU A 268 20.45 -9.67 -13.26
C LEU A 268 21.52 -8.63 -12.94
N VAL A 269 21.19 -7.68 -12.06
CA VAL A 269 22.13 -6.70 -11.52
C VAL A 269 22.43 -7.06 -10.07
N THR A 270 23.71 -7.21 -9.74
CA THR A 270 24.17 -7.48 -8.37
C THR A 270 25.07 -6.35 -7.91
N LEU A 271 24.77 -5.79 -6.73
CA LEU A 271 25.55 -4.76 -6.06
C LEU A 271 26.14 -5.32 -4.76
N LYS A 272 27.47 -5.35 -4.70
CA LYS A 272 28.24 -5.81 -3.54
C LYS A 272 29.55 -5.03 -3.45
N ASN A 273 29.86 -4.48 -2.28
CA ASN A 273 31.06 -3.69 -2.03
C ASN A 273 31.28 -2.57 -3.07
N ASP A 274 30.23 -1.76 -3.31
CA ASP A 274 30.16 -0.71 -4.34
C ASP A 274 30.38 -1.18 -5.80
N LYS A 275 30.62 -2.47 -6.04
CA LYS A 275 30.78 -3.05 -7.38
C LYS A 275 29.45 -3.54 -7.93
N VAL A 276 29.18 -3.18 -9.17
CA VAL A 276 28.00 -3.60 -9.93
C VAL A 276 28.40 -4.67 -10.92
N ILE A 277 27.70 -5.80 -10.89
CA ILE A 277 27.85 -6.89 -11.84
C ILE A 277 26.52 -7.02 -12.57
N VAL A 278 26.57 -6.93 -13.89
CA VAL A 278 25.40 -7.09 -14.76
C VAL A 278 25.55 -8.36 -15.57
N LYS A 279 24.50 -9.21 -15.58
CA LYS A 279 24.41 -10.39 -16.43
C LYS A 279 23.10 -10.34 -17.20
N GLU A 280 23.15 -10.46 -18.51
CA GLU A 280 21.94 -10.67 -19.31
C GLU A 280 21.39 -12.07 -19.04
N VAL A 281 20.07 -12.20 -18.94
CA VAL A 281 19.40 -13.50 -18.82
C VAL A 281 18.84 -13.87 -20.18
N ALA A 282 19.36 -14.95 -20.77
CA ALA A 282 18.94 -15.37 -22.10
C ALA A 282 17.49 -15.91 -22.09
N LYS A 283 16.85 -15.88 -23.25
CA LYS A 283 15.46 -16.37 -23.38
C LYS A 283 15.38 -17.85 -23.00
N GLY A 284 14.53 -18.15 -22.00
CA GLY A 284 14.30 -19.51 -21.52
C GLY A 284 15.22 -19.93 -20.37
N GLU A 285 16.21 -19.10 -20.03
CA GLU A 285 17.04 -19.27 -18.84
C GLU A 285 16.40 -18.60 -17.63
N LYS A 286 16.94 -18.92 -16.44
CA LYS A 286 16.59 -18.26 -15.18
C LYS A 286 17.79 -17.44 -14.73
N ALA A 287 17.52 -16.31 -14.07
CA ALA A 287 18.57 -15.58 -13.37
C ALA A 287 19.27 -16.49 -12.35
N ASP A 288 20.60 -16.34 -12.23
CA ASP A 288 21.41 -17.08 -11.24
C ASP A 288 20.73 -17.09 -9.88
N PRO A 289 20.73 -18.20 -9.12
CA PRO A 289 20.05 -18.27 -7.82
C PRO A 289 20.53 -17.17 -6.87
N ASN A 290 19.63 -16.69 -6.01
CA ASN A 290 20.01 -15.73 -4.97
C ASN A 290 20.71 -16.48 -3.82
N THR A 291 22.03 -16.44 -3.79
CA THR A 291 22.85 -17.15 -2.79
C THR A 291 23.24 -16.27 -1.61
N ASP A 292 23.10 -14.95 -1.72
CA ASP A 292 23.58 -13.97 -0.75
C ASP A 292 22.75 -12.69 -0.84
N GLY A 293 22.42 -12.10 0.30
CA GLY A 293 21.67 -10.85 0.38
C GLY A 293 20.21 -10.90 -0.09
N GLU A 294 19.61 -9.72 -0.20
CA GLU A 294 18.21 -9.53 -0.62
C GLU A 294 18.13 -9.42 -2.16
N ARG A 295 17.17 -10.12 -2.77
CA ARG A 295 16.86 -10.00 -4.19
C ARG A 295 15.54 -9.30 -4.42
N ARG A 296 15.55 -8.35 -5.35
CA ARG A 296 14.38 -7.59 -5.82
C ARG A 296 14.04 -7.95 -7.26
N THR A 297 12.84 -7.56 -7.66
CA THR A 297 12.38 -7.68 -9.05
C THR A 297 11.87 -6.32 -9.49
N PHE A 298 12.33 -5.87 -10.65
CA PHE A 298 11.93 -4.58 -11.22
C PHE A 298 11.40 -4.75 -12.64
N THR A 299 10.45 -3.90 -13.00
CA THR A 299 9.97 -3.75 -14.37
C THR A 299 10.03 -2.29 -14.77
N PHE A 300 10.73 -2.03 -15.87
CA PHE A 300 10.90 -0.68 -16.41
C PHE A 300 10.27 -0.63 -17.81
N LEU A 301 9.02 -0.19 -17.88
CA LEU A 301 8.24 -0.15 -19.12
C LEU A 301 8.89 0.73 -20.20
N GLN A 302 9.70 1.70 -19.79
CA GLN A 302 10.45 2.61 -20.65
C GLN A 302 11.70 1.98 -21.29
N ALA A 303 12.30 0.97 -20.67
CA ALA A 303 13.58 0.43 -21.10
C ALA A 303 13.44 -0.41 -22.37
N ARG A 304 14.25 -0.12 -23.40
CA ARG A 304 14.22 -0.79 -24.70
C ARG A 304 15.43 -1.70 -24.94
N THR A 305 16.48 -1.55 -24.14
CA THR A 305 17.71 -2.33 -24.24
C THR A 305 18.09 -2.96 -22.90
N THR A 306 18.89 -4.02 -22.92
CA THR A 306 19.45 -4.65 -21.70
C THR A 306 20.33 -3.68 -20.93
N LYS A 307 21.05 -2.79 -21.63
CA LYS A 307 21.83 -1.71 -21.03
C LYS A 307 20.93 -0.72 -20.26
N GLU A 308 19.89 -0.19 -20.89
CA GLU A 308 18.94 0.72 -20.20
C GLU A 308 18.28 0.05 -19.00
N LEU A 309 17.93 -1.24 -19.11
CA LEU A 309 17.42 -2.01 -17.97
C LEU A 309 18.44 -2.09 -16.83
N ALA A 310 19.70 -2.35 -17.15
CA ALA A 310 20.76 -2.44 -16.16
C ALA A 310 21.00 -1.09 -15.46
N ASP A 311 21.05 0.01 -16.22
CA ASP A 311 21.25 1.36 -15.70
C ASP A 311 20.10 1.76 -14.75
N LEU A 312 18.85 1.51 -15.14
CA LEU A 312 17.67 1.79 -14.30
C LEU A 312 17.61 0.89 -13.06
N ALA A 313 17.93 -0.39 -13.22
CA ALA A 313 17.95 -1.35 -12.11
C ALA A 313 19.05 -1.02 -11.09
N GLU A 314 20.23 -0.61 -11.56
CA GLU A 314 21.31 -0.13 -10.71
C GLU A 314 20.87 1.10 -9.92
N ALA A 315 20.31 2.11 -10.59
CA ALA A 315 19.85 3.33 -9.94
C ALA A 315 18.79 3.04 -8.85
N GLU A 316 17.85 2.13 -9.12
CA GLU A 316 16.83 1.73 -8.15
C GLU A 316 17.44 0.89 -7.01
N LEU A 317 18.34 -0.06 -7.30
CA LEU A 317 19.03 -0.85 -6.28
C LEU A 317 19.84 0.02 -5.31
N ARG A 318 20.50 1.06 -5.83
CA ARG A 318 21.32 1.97 -5.02
C ARG A 318 20.53 2.68 -3.93
N LYS A 319 19.22 2.89 -4.10
CA LYS A 319 18.36 3.42 -3.03
C LYS A 319 18.36 2.54 -1.78
N TYR A 320 18.50 1.22 -1.93
CA TYR A 320 18.48 0.26 -0.82
C TYR A 320 19.88 -0.08 -0.29
N TYR A 321 20.92 0.43 -0.94
CA TYR A 321 22.34 0.23 -0.61
C TYR A 321 22.86 1.40 0.24
N TYR A 322 22.51 1.43 1.52
CA TYR A 322 22.86 2.51 2.44
C TYR A 322 23.27 1.98 3.82
N THR A 323 24.04 2.80 4.53
CA THR A 323 24.27 2.63 5.97
C THR A 323 23.12 3.30 6.73
N GLY A 324 22.41 2.53 7.56
CA GLY A 324 21.25 3.03 8.28
C GLY A 324 20.33 1.94 8.82
N PHE A 325 19.20 2.37 9.39
CA PHE A 325 18.17 1.48 9.90
C PHE A 325 17.35 0.80 8.80
N LYS A 326 17.04 -0.48 9.03
CA LYS A 326 16.08 -1.30 8.28
C LYS A 326 15.10 -1.96 9.27
N GLY A 327 13.89 -2.24 8.84
CA GLY A 327 12.86 -2.90 9.66
C GLY A 327 11.72 -1.98 10.03
N SER A 328 11.13 -2.19 11.21
CA SER A 328 9.96 -1.46 11.70
C SER A 328 10.13 -0.98 13.14
N PHE A 329 9.32 0.00 13.52
CA PHE A 329 9.23 0.47 14.90
C PHE A 329 7.80 0.90 15.23
N THR A 330 7.43 0.83 16.51
CA THR A 330 6.09 1.15 16.99
C THR A 330 6.08 2.48 17.73
N THR A 331 5.07 3.30 17.46
CA THR A 331 4.89 4.62 18.09
C THR A 331 3.45 4.80 18.57
N PHE A 332 3.19 5.87 19.33
CA PHE A 332 1.83 6.36 19.53
C PHE A 332 1.28 6.85 18.18
N GLY A 333 -0.04 6.91 18.05
CA GLY A 333 -0.70 7.41 16.83
C GLY A 333 -0.60 8.93 16.60
N THR A 334 0.29 9.61 17.33
CA THR A 334 0.62 11.02 17.12
C THR A 334 2.14 11.20 17.10
N PRO A 335 2.73 11.85 16.07
CA PRO A 335 2.05 12.37 14.89
C PRO A 335 1.46 11.25 14.02
N TYR A 336 0.33 11.52 13.35
CA TYR A 336 -0.22 10.58 12.37
C TYR A 336 0.70 10.50 11.14
N VAL A 337 0.87 9.28 10.65
CA VAL A 337 1.77 8.90 9.56
C VAL A 337 0.96 8.15 8.52
N GLN A 338 1.29 8.33 7.24
CA GLN A 338 0.79 7.48 6.15
C GLN A 338 1.97 6.85 5.40
N PHE A 339 1.76 5.74 4.69
CA PHE A 339 2.80 5.28 3.77
C PHE A 339 3.07 6.36 2.70
N GLY A 340 4.32 6.49 2.30
CA GLY A 340 4.82 7.58 1.46
C GLY A 340 5.35 8.80 2.23
N ASP A 341 5.00 8.97 3.52
CA ASP A 341 5.63 9.95 4.41
C ASP A 341 7.11 9.61 4.68
N ASN A 342 7.83 10.54 5.31
CA ASN A 342 9.23 10.40 5.67
C ASN A 342 9.38 10.33 7.20
N ALA A 343 10.06 9.30 7.71
CA ALA A 343 10.42 9.15 9.12
C ALA A 343 11.83 9.70 9.36
N GLN A 344 11.96 10.81 10.08
CA GLN A 344 13.22 11.26 10.66
C GLN A 344 13.44 10.53 11.98
N ILE A 345 14.31 9.53 11.97
CA ILE A 345 14.67 8.75 13.16
C ILE A 345 15.90 9.39 13.79
N VAL A 346 15.81 9.70 15.07
CA VAL A 346 16.85 10.36 15.87
C VAL A 346 17.27 9.45 17.01
N ASN A 347 18.58 9.24 17.13
CA ASN A 347 19.18 8.55 18.26
C ASN A 347 20.15 9.50 18.98
N ASP A 348 19.67 10.17 20.04
CA ASP A 348 20.45 11.16 20.79
C ASP A 348 21.68 10.55 21.51
N LYS A 349 21.72 9.22 21.68
CA LYS A 349 22.87 8.52 22.28
C LYS A 349 23.91 8.10 21.23
N LEU A 350 23.49 7.85 19.99
CA LEU A 350 24.33 7.42 18.87
C LEU A 350 23.95 8.26 17.64
N ASN A 351 24.47 9.48 17.59
CA ASN A 351 24.07 10.49 16.61
C ASN A 351 24.33 10.05 15.16
N ASP A 352 25.33 9.20 14.92
CA ASP A 352 25.67 8.58 13.64
C ASP A 352 24.57 7.65 13.11
N GLN A 353 23.62 7.24 13.96
CA GLN A 353 22.49 6.42 13.57
C GLN A 353 21.27 7.24 13.11
N THR A 354 21.31 8.55 13.25
CA THR A 354 20.20 9.44 12.84
C THR A 354 20.06 9.47 11.31
N GLY A 355 18.82 9.42 10.82
CA GLY A 355 18.56 9.41 9.38
C GLY A 355 17.09 9.68 9.04
N ILE A 356 16.85 10.01 7.77
CA ILE A 356 15.51 10.19 7.23
C ILE A 356 15.22 9.00 6.30
N TYR A 357 14.06 8.40 6.45
CA TYR A 357 13.69 7.17 5.75
C TYR A 357 12.30 7.30 5.13
N LYS A 358 12.14 6.77 3.92
CA LYS A 358 10.82 6.64 3.30
C LYS A 358 10.01 5.55 4.01
N ILE A 359 8.72 5.78 4.20
CA ILE A 359 7.81 4.83 4.86
C ILE A 359 7.07 4.03 3.80
N LYS A 360 7.22 2.70 3.80
CA LYS A 360 6.55 1.81 2.83
C LYS A 360 5.18 1.34 3.27
N GLU A 361 4.98 1.17 4.57
CA GLU A 361 3.82 0.51 5.15
C GLU A 361 3.60 1.01 6.57
N VAL A 362 2.33 1.15 6.94
CA VAL A 362 1.92 1.50 8.29
C VAL A 362 0.82 0.53 8.72
N GLU A 363 1.05 -0.14 9.84
CA GLU A 363 0.04 -0.96 10.51
C GLU A 363 -0.51 -0.14 11.68
N TYR A 364 -1.78 0.23 11.61
CA TYR A 364 -2.47 0.94 12.68
C TYR A 364 -3.21 -0.07 13.56
N SER A 365 -3.22 0.16 14.87
CA SER A 365 -4.03 -0.65 15.78
C SER A 365 -4.54 0.15 16.96
N GLY A 366 -5.67 -0.25 17.54
CA GLY A 366 -6.21 0.38 18.73
C GLY A 366 -7.21 -0.49 19.47
N GLY A 367 -7.76 0.04 20.56
CA GLY A 367 -8.62 -0.71 21.49
C GLY A 367 -8.14 -0.56 22.91
N ILE A 368 -8.18 -1.66 23.68
CA ILE A 368 -7.83 -1.67 25.12
C ILE A 368 -6.39 -1.20 25.40
N ASP A 369 -5.45 -1.46 24.48
CA ASP A 369 -4.04 -1.07 24.61
C ASP A 369 -3.77 0.37 24.09
N GLY A 370 -4.82 1.05 23.63
CA GLY A 370 -4.79 2.37 23.03
C GLY A 370 -4.31 2.38 21.59
N TYR A 371 -4.36 3.55 20.94
CA TYR A 371 -3.98 3.72 19.54
C TYR A 371 -2.45 3.63 19.36
N ARG A 372 -1.99 2.86 18.38
CA ARG A 372 -0.59 2.66 17.98
C ARG A 372 -0.48 2.64 16.46
N GLN A 373 0.73 2.92 15.98
CA GLN A 373 1.11 2.73 14.59
C GLN A 373 2.50 2.09 14.54
N LYS A 374 2.61 0.99 13.82
CA LYS A 374 3.87 0.32 13.49
C LYS A 374 4.27 0.74 12.10
N ILE A 375 5.43 1.38 12.00
CA ILE A 375 5.93 2.04 10.81
C ILE A 375 7.05 1.18 10.25
N THR A 376 6.93 0.76 9.00
CA THR A 376 7.96 -0.01 8.32
C THR A 376 8.72 0.87 7.34
N LEU A 377 10.04 0.86 7.45
CA LEU A 377 10.94 1.64 6.61
C LEU A 377 11.15 0.98 5.25
N ASP A 378 11.43 1.82 4.25
CA ASP A 378 11.84 1.43 2.91
C ASP A 378 13.33 1.72 2.69
N TYR A 379 13.65 2.85 2.08
CA TYR A 379 15.02 3.31 1.85
C TYR A 379 15.34 4.60 2.63
N LYS A 380 16.63 4.81 2.87
CA LYS A 380 17.14 6.05 3.43
C LYS A 380 17.06 7.15 2.36
N ILE A 381 16.52 8.30 2.74
CA ILE A 381 16.50 9.48 1.88
C ILE A 381 17.86 10.16 2.07
N ASN A 382 18.66 10.16 1.01
CA ASN A 382 19.91 10.89 1.00
C ASN A 382 19.60 12.39 1.02
N THR A 383 20.12 13.09 2.02
CA THR A 383 20.01 14.55 2.16
C THR A 383 21.15 15.30 1.47
N ASP A 384 22.09 14.55 0.88
CA ASP A 384 23.17 15.08 0.05
C ASP A 384 22.70 15.10 -1.41
N ALA A 385 22.05 16.20 -1.79
CA ALA A 385 21.81 16.60 -3.18
C ALA A 385 22.32 18.03 -3.39
#